data_AF-A0A401QH04-F1
#
_entry.id   AF-A0A401QH04-F1
#
_cell.length_a   1.000
_cell.length_b   1.000
_cell.length_c   1.000
_cell.angle_alpha   90.00
_cell.angle_beta   90.00
_cell.angle_gamma   90.00
#
_symmetry.space_group_name_H-M   'P 1'
#
loop_
_entity.id
_entity.type
_entity.pdbx_description
1 polymer ?
#
loop_
_entity_poly.entity_id
_entity_poly.type
_entity_poly.pdbx_seq_one_letter_code
_entity_poly.pdbx_strand_id
1 'polypeptide(L)'
;ELEAHFALVMLAEHFDESLILLKDLLCWEMEDMMYFRLNARATGDVEPLDLELQWKALEWNQVDALLYAHFNRTFWRKVETFGRTRMAWEVAELRWLNARMAEACIEGDGPVGAAFQPWQPAGRRNSAGYNRKQQVEAPYEELCNAMLTPEMQYMGNMGVSLWKMRLWAFLHNLVNW
;
A
#
# COMPACT_ATOMS: atom_id res chain seq x y z
N GLU A 1 -20.50 -8.57 -16.88
CA GLU A 1 -21.14 -8.22 -15.59
C GLU A 1 -20.17 -7.64 -14.57
N LEU A 2 -19.03 -8.28 -14.27
CA LEU A 2 -18.08 -7.80 -13.25
C LEU A 2 -17.55 -6.37 -13.52
N GLU A 3 -17.16 -6.04 -14.76
CA GLU A 3 -16.69 -4.69 -15.13
C GLU A 3 -17.76 -3.60 -14.97
N ALA A 4 -19.05 -3.95 -14.99
CA ALA A 4 -20.14 -2.97 -14.87
C ALA A 4 -20.32 -2.46 -13.43
N HIS A 5 -19.79 -3.18 -12.44
CA HIS A 5 -19.94 -2.84 -11.02
C HIS A 5 -18.79 -2.02 -10.46
N PHE A 6 -17.61 -2.07 -11.11
CA PHE A 6 -16.41 -1.38 -10.65
C PHE A 6 -15.96 -0.34 -11.66
N ALA A 7 -15.96 0.94 -11.27
CA ALA A 7 -15.43 2.02 -12.09
C ALA A 7 -13.92 1.86 -12.34
N LEU A 8 -13.18 1.35 -11.35
CA LEU A 8 -11.76 1.05 -11.42
C LEU A 8 -11.44 -0.16 -10.52
N VAL A 9 -10.59 -1.05 -11.02
CA VAL A 9 -9.89 -2.05 -10.21
C VAL A 9 -8.41 -1.70 -10.28
N MET A 10 -7.81 -1.45 -9.12
CA MET A 10 -6.41 -1.05 -8.98
C MET A 10 -5.48 -2.26 -8.95
N LEU A 11 -4.24 -2.07 -9.39
CA LEU A 11 -3.22 -3.10 -9.43
C LEU A 11 -2.07 -2.72 -8.50
N ALA A 12 -1.67 -3.63 -7.62
CA ALA A 12 -0.62 -3.35 -6.63
C ALA A 12 0.76 -3.14 -7.29
N GLU A 13 1.00 -3.79 -8.43
CA GLU A 13 2.22 -3.69 -9.23
C GLU A 13 2.31 -2.34 -9.96
N HIS A 14 1.17 -1.70 -10.18
CA HIS A 14 1.00 -0.41 -10.85
C HIS A 14 0.25 0.57 -9.94
N PHE A 15 0.67 0.61 -8.67
CA PHE A 15 -0.05 1.35 -7.63
C PHE A 15 -0.05 2.86 -7.91
N ASP A 16 1.07 3.42 -8.39
CA ASP A 16 1.14 4.86 -8.72
C ASP A 16 0.16 5.19 -9.86
N GLU A 17 0.16 4.42 -10.95
CA GLU A 17 -0.77 4.59 -12.06
C GLU A 17 -2.23 4.40 -11.62
N SER A 18 -2.47 3.45 -10.69
CA SER A 18 -3.78 3.19 -10.11
C SER A 18 -4.30 4.40 -9.32
N LEU A 19 -3.44 5.05 -8.53
CA LEU A 19 -3.79 6.27 -7.80
C LEU A 19 -4.07 7.44 -8.75
N ILE A 20 -3.31 7.59 -9.84
CA ILE A 20 -3.59 8.63 -10.84
C ILE A 20 -4.96 8.43 -11.49
N LEU A 21 -5.32 7.18 -11.84
CA LEU A 21 -6.65 6.89 -12.37
C LEU A 21 -7.75 7.13 -11.32
N LEU A 22 -7.50 6.78 -10.06
CA LEU A 22 -8.45 7.03 -8.97
C LEU A 22 -8.67 8.52 -8.73
N LYS A 23 -7.58 9.30 -8.72
CA LYS A 23 -7.59 10.76 -8.63
C LYS A 23 -8.49 11.39 -9.69
N ASP A 24 -8.31 10.99 -10.95
CA ASP A 24 -9.10 11.51 -12.08
C ASP A 24 -10.59 11.16 -11.94
N LEU A 25 -10.90 9.93 -11.47
CA LEU A 25 -12.28 9.49 -11.24
C LEU A 25 -12.99 10.23 -10.09
N LEU A 26 -12.25 10.61 -9.04
CA LEU A 26 -12.79 11.27 -7.86
C LEU A 26 -12.66 12.80 -7.90
N CYS A 27 -12.05 13.34 -8.96
CA CYS A 27 -11.72 14.77 -9.09
C CYS A 27 -10.87 15.28 -7.90
N TRP A 28 -9.93 14.46 -7.43
CA TRP A 28 -9.04 14.81 -6.33
C TRP A 28 -7.79 15.57 -6.80
N GLU A 29 -7.18 16.27 -5.85
CA GLU A 29 -5.91 16.94 -6.06
C GLU A 29 -4.76 15.93 -5.95
N MET A 30 -3.56 16.29 -6.41
CA MET A 30 -2.42 15.37 -6.37
C MET A 30 -1.95 15.14 -4.94
N GLU A 31 -2.08 16.16 -4.12
CA GLU A 31 -1.71 16.20 -2.71
C GLU A 31 -2.52 15.21 -1.87
N ASP A 32 -3.78 14.97 -2.22
CA ASP A 32 -4.64 13.99 -1.54
C ASP A 32 -4.13 12.56 -1.72
N MET A 33 -3.37 12.30 -2.79
CA MET A 33 -2.87 10.97 -3.19
C MET A 33 -1.48 10.65 -2.65
N MET A 34 -0.88 11.56 -1.88
CA MET A 34 0.42 11.31 -1.27
C MET A 34 0.35 10.13 -0.31
N TYR A 35 1.38 9.28 -0.34
CA TYR A 35 1.43 8.08 0.50
C TYR A 35 2.85 7.66 0.82
N PHE A 36 3.00 6.93 1.93
CA PHE A 36 4.24 6.24 2.30
C PHE A 36 4.10 4.73 2.09
N ARG A 37 5.17 4.08 1.63
CA ARG A 37 5.17 2.63 1.37
C ARG A 37 5.36 1.84 2.67
N LEU A 38 4.31 1.74 3.48
CA LEU A 38 4.31 1.17 4.83
C LEU A 38 4.06 -0.35 4.91
N ASN A 39 3.85 -1.03 3.78
CA ASN A 39 3.57 -2.49 3.72
C ASN A 39 4.40 -3.20 2.64
N ALA A 40 5.51 -2.61 2.23
CA ALA A 40 6.43 -3.27 1.34
C ALA A 40 7.17 -4.39 2.09
N ARG A 41 7.37 -5.54 1.43
CA ARG A 41 8.29 -6.57 1.96
C ARG A 41 9.71 -6.02 1.94
N ALA A 42 10.49 -6.31 2.98
CA ALA A 42 11.89 -5.92 3.02
C ALA A 42 12.65 -6.50 1.81
N THR A 43 13.55 -5.71 1.24
CA THR A 43 14.43 -6.14 0.15
C THR A 43 15.33 -7.27 0.66
N GLY A 44 15.13 -8.49 0.16
CA GLY A 44 15.88 -9.69 0.58
C GLY A 44 15.01 -10.84 1.11
N ASP A 45 13.75 -10.56 1.47
CA ASP A 45 12.81 -11.58 2.00
C ASP A 45 11.97 -12.27 0.91
N VAL A 46 12.31 -12.06 -0.37
CA VAL A 46 11.60 -12.66 -1.49
C VAL A 46 12.52 -13.69 -2.14
N GLU A 47 12.28 -14.97 -1.85
CA GLU A 47 12.91 -16.05 -2.61
C GLU A 47 12.30 -16.12 -4.01
N PRO A 48 13.12 -16.15 -5.07
CA PRO A 48 12.61 -16.35 -6.42
C PRO A 48 11.99 -17.74 -6.53
N LEU A 49 10.74 -17.79 -6.98
CA LEU A 49 10.06 -19.05 -7.22
C LEU A 49 10.66 -19.73 -8.46
N ASP A 50 10.96 -21.02 -8.37
CA ASP A 50 11.29 -21.80 -9.56
C ASP A 50 10.09 -21.87 -10.52
N LEU A 51 10.34 -22.24 -11.78
CA LEU A 51 9.28 -22.30 -12.78
C LEU A 51 8.19 -23.29 -12.37
N GLU A 52 8.54 -24.50 -11.94
CA GLU A 52 7.55 -25.55 -11.60
C GLU A 52 6.58 -25.08 -10.51
N LEU A 53 7.10 -24.39 -9.49
CA LEU A 53 6.33 -23.84 -8.39
C LEU A 53 5.44 -22.68 -8.84
N GLN A 54 5.90 -21.84 -9.77
CA GLN A 54 5.05 -20.80 -10.39
C GLN A 54 3.87 -21.43 -11.15
N TRP A 55 4.12 -22.47 -11.94
CA TRP A 55 3.06 -23.19 -12.66
C TRP A 55 2.04 -23.80 -11.70
N LYS A 56 2.50 -24.50 -10.65
CA LYS A 56 1.62 -25.06 -9.61
C LYS A 56 0.82 -23.97 -8.89
N ALA A 57 1.45 -22.84 -8.57
CA ALA A 57 0.78 -21.72 -7.91
C ALA A 57 -0.34 -21.13 -8.78
N LEU A 58 -0.12 -20.99 -10.09
CA LEU A 58 -1.13 -20.51 -11.04
C LEU A 58 -2.24 -21.54 -11.27
N GLU A 59 -1.92 -22.84 -11.28
CA GLU A 59 -2.92 -23.91 -11.38
C GLU A 59 -3.81 -23.93 -10.14
N TRP A 60 -3.24 -23.82 -8.95
CA TRP A 60 -3.99 -23.81 -7.69
C TRP A 60 -4.82 -22.54 -7.51
N ASN A 61 -4.35 -21.40 -8.03
CA ASN A 61 -5.04 -20.10 -7.97
C ASN A 61 -5.60 -19.70 -9.34
N GLN A 62 -6.09 -20.67 -10.12
CA GLN A 62 -6.51 -20.42 -11.50
C GLN A 62 -7.58 -19.34 -11.62
N VAL A 63 -8.52 -19.28 -10.67
CA VAL A 63 -9.59 -18.26 -10.66
C VAL A 63 -8.99 -16.86 -10.50
N ASP A 64 -8.09 -16.68 -9.54
CA ASP A 64 -7.43 -15.39 -9.30
C ASP A 64 -6.52 -15.01 -10.47
N ALA A 65 -5.84 -15.97 -11.08
CA ALA A 65 -5.02 -15.74 -12.27
C ALA A 65 -5.87 -15.24 -13.44
N LEU A 66 -7.06 -15.82 -13.67
CA LEU A 66 -8.00 -15.38 -14.69
C LEU A 66 -8.57 -13.99 -14.39
N LEU A 67 -8.91 -13.71 -13.13
CA LEU A 67 -9.38 -12.39 -12.69
C LEU A 67 -8.30 -11.32 -12.89
N TYR A 68 -7.07 -11.60 -12.47
CA TYR A 68 -5.93 -10.70 -12.64
C TYR A 68 -5.66 -10.44 -14.12
N ALA A 69 -5.59 -11.48 -14.96
CA ALA A 69 -5.36 -11.33 -16.39
C ALA A 69 -6.46 -10.50 -17.08
N HIS A 70 -7.71 -10.62 -16.62
CA HIS A 70 -8.80 -9.78 -17.08
C HIS A 70 -8.61 -8.32 -16.68
N PHE A 71 -8.43 -8.04 -15.38
CA PHE A 71 -8.30 -6.67 -14.88
C PHE A 71 -7.01 -5.97 -15.30
N ASN A 72 -5.92 -6.71 -15.51
CA ASN A 72 -4.69 -6.16 -16.07
C ASN A 72 -4.92 -5.59 -17.47
N ARG A 73 -5.62 -6.32 -18.36
CA ARG A 73 -5.95 -5.80 -19.69
C ARG A 73 -6.90 -4.60 -19.63
N THR A 74 -7.92 -4.63 -18.78
CA THR A 74 -8.89 -3.52 -18.70
C THR A 74 -8.27 -2.28 -18.06
N PHE A 75 -7.38 -2.46 -17.10
CA PHE A 75 -6.56 -1.41 -16.49
C PHE A 75 -5.73 -0.69 -17.55
N TRP A 76 -4.94 -1.42 -18.35
CA TRP A 76 -4.13 -0.77 -19.39
C TRP A 76 -4.98 -0.08 -20.45
N ARG A 77 -6.18 -0.58 -20.77
CA ARG A 77 -7.12 0.15 -21.63
C ARG A 77 -7.52 1.50 -21.02
N LYS A 78 -7.75 1.57 -19.71
CA LYS A 78 -8.03 2.84 -19.01
C LYS A 78 -6.82 3.78 -19.05
N VAL A 79 -5.60 3.26 -18.87
CA VAL A 79 -4.36 4.04 -19.01
C VAL A 79 -4.21 4.61 -20.42
N GLU A 80 -4.52 3.83 -21.46
CA GLU A 80 -4.51 4.34 -22.85
C GLU A 80 -5.54 5.45 -23.07
N THR A 81 -6.76 5.28 -22.56
CA THR A 81 -7.81 6.31 -22.63
C THR A 81 -7.42 7.59 -21.89
N PHE A 82 -6.79 7.45 -20.72
CA PHE A 82 -6.26 8.58 -19.95
C PHE A 82 -5.09 9.28 -20.68
N GLY A 83 -4.31 8.51 -21.42
CA GLY A 83 -3.17 8.95 -22.22
C GLY A 83 -1.82 8.63 -21.54
N ARG A 84 -0.96 7.88 -22.23
CA ARG A 84 0.34 7.42 -21.69
C ARG A 84 1.28 8.56 -21.31
N THR A 85 1.33 9.63 -22.11
CA THR A 85 2.19 10.79 -21.83
C THR A 85 1.73 11.53 -20.57
N ARG A 86 0.42 11.76 -20.44
CA ARG A 86 -0.18 12.36 -19.24
C ARG A 86 0.06 11.48 -18.01
N MET A 87 -0.17 10.17 -18.14
CA MET A 87 0.08 9.20 -17.07
C MET A 87 1.52 9.25 -16.57
N ALA A 88 2.51 9.21 -17.48
CA ALA A 88 3.92 9.26 -17.10
C ALA A 88 4.28 10.56 -16.37
N TRP A 89 3.70 11.69 -16.78
CA TRP A 89 3.92 12.98 -16.13
C TRP A 89 3.29 13.05 -14.73
N GLU A 90 2.01 12.68 -14.59
CA GLU A 90 1.32 12.69 -13.29
C GLU A 90 1.93 11.68 -12.30
N VAL A 91 2.38 10.51 -12.77
CA VAL A 91 3.13 9.56 -11.93
C VAL A 91 4.47 10.13 -11.47
N ALA A 92 5.20 10.85 -12.33
CA ALA A 92 6.45 11.48 -11.94
C ALA A 92 6.23 12.59 -10.90
N GLU A 93 5.17 13.38 -11.05
CA GLU A 93 4.76 14.41 -10.09
C GLU A 93 4.38 13.80 -8.73
N LEU A 94 3.54 12.76 -8.72
CA LEU A 94 3.17 12.04 -7.50
C LEU A 94 4.40 11.49 -6.76
N ARG A 95 5.34 10.88 -7.50
CA ARG A 95 6.59 10.36 -6.92
C ARG A 95 7.45 11.47 -6.33
N TRP A 96 7.52 12.62 -7.00
CA TRP A 96 8.25 13.79 -6.50
C TRP A 96 7.62 14.34 -5.21
N LEU A 97 6.30 14.48 -5.15
CA LEU A 97 5.57 14.90 -3.95
C LEU A 97 5.77 13.93 -2.79
N ASN A 98 5.67 12.63 -3.06
CA ASN A 98 5.92 11.58 -2.06
C ASN A 98 7.35 11.65 -1.51
N ALA A 99 8.36 11.87 -2.37
CA ALA A 99 9.75 12.00 -1.94
C ALA A 99 9.95 13.23 -1.04
N ARG A 100 9.36 14.37 -1.43
CA ARG A 100 9.42 15.60 -0.64
C ARG A 100 8.72 15.45 0.72
N MET A 101 7.57 14.80 0.74
CA MET A 101 6.85 14.52 1.99
C MET A 101 7.61 13.53 2.88
N ALA A 102 8.27 12.54 2.28
CA ALA A 102 9.12 11.61 3.00
C ALA A 102 10.31 12.33 3.65
N GLU A 103 10.99 13.24 2.94
CA GLU A 103 12.10 14.04 3.49
C GLU A 103 11.67 14.93 4.68
N ALA A 104 10.43 15.44 4.64
CA ALA A 104 9.86 16.23 5.72
C ALA A 104 9.51 15.37 6.95
N CYS A 105 8.93 14.18 6.75
CA CYS A 105 8.34 13.37 7.82
C CYS A 105 9.23 12.26 8.38
N ILE A 106 10.10 11.66 7.57
CA ILE A 106 10.78 10.40 7.85
C ILE A 106 12.22 10.64 8.29
N GLU A 107 12.67 9.88 9.31
CA GLU A 107 14.04 9.85 9.77
C GLU A 107 14.83 8.75 9.04
N GLY A 108 15.89 9.13 8.32
CA GLY A 108 16.80 8.21 7.62
C GLY A 108 16.30 7.74 6.25
N ASP A 109 17.16 6.98 5.55
CA ASP A 109 16.96 6.56 4.14
C ASP A 109 16.27 5.20 3.99
N GLY A 110 15.16 4.99 4.69
CA GLY A 110 14.30 3.86 4.34
C GLY A 110 13.56 3.20 5.48
N PRO A 111 12.87 2.10 5.16
CA PRO A 111 12.09 1.39 6.15
C PRO A 111 13.01 0.67 7.14
N VAL A 112 12.73 0.90 8.42
CA VAL A 112 13.44 0.34 9.56
C VAL A 112 12.48 -0.52 10.37
N GLY A 113 13.00 -1.27 11.34
CA GLY A 113 12.18 -1.85 12.41
C GLY A 113 11.55 -0.74 13.24
N ALA A 114 10.54 -0.08 12.70
CA ALA A 114 9.94 1.14 13.22
C ALA A 114 9.24 0.92 14.56
N ALA A 115 9.21 1.96 15.40
CA ALA A 115 8.38 2.00 16.61
C ALA A 115 6.86 1.88 16.30
N PHE A 116 6.46 2.25 15.07
CA PHE A 116 5.11 2.10 14.54
C PHE A 116 5.07 0.94 13.54
N GLN A 117 4.90 -0.28 14.04
CA GLN A 117 4.72 -1.45 13.18
C GLN A 117 3.27 -1.53 12.67
N PRO A 118 3.06 -1.73 11.35
CA PRO A 118 1.79 -2.21 10.83
C PRO A 118 1.37 -3.49 11.54
N TRP A 119 0.06 -3.70 11.67
CA TRP A 119 -0.45 -4.95 12.24
C TRP A 119 0.00 -6.13 11.37
N GLN A 120 0.68 -7.08 12.00
CA GLN A 120 1.19 -8.28 11.35
C GLN A 120 0.39 -9.50 11.84
N PRO A 121 -0.22 -10.29 10.95
CA PRO A 121 -0.75 -11.59 11.34
C PRO A 121 0.41 -12.50 11.81
N ALA A 122 0.10 -13.41 12.74
CA ALA A 122 1.09 -14.30 13.35
C ALA A 122 1.98 -14.99 12.29
N GLY A 123 3.30 -14.93 12.49
CA GLY A 123 4.31 -15.62 11.67
C GLY A 123 5.03 -14.77 10.60
N ARG A 124 4.56 -13.56 10.26
CA ARG A 124 5.27 -12.67 9.32
C ARG A 124 5.82 -11.42 10.02
N ARG A 125 7.06 -11.52 10.47
CA ARG A 125 7.89 -10.38 10.84
C ARG A 125 8.54 -9.86 9.56
N ASN A 126 8.74 -8.54 9.41
CA ASN A 126 9.48 -7.87 8.32
C ASN A 126 8.63 -7.11 7.27
N SER A 127 7.53 -6.46 7.68
CA SER A 127 6.97 -5.37 6.86
C SER A 127 7.71 -4.05 7.14
N ALA A 128 8.01 -3.32 6.08
CA ALA A 128 8.71 -2.05 6.10
C ALA A 128 7.91 -0.94 6.84
N GLY A 129 8.40 -0.43 7.97
CA GLY A 129 7.85 0.76 8.64
C GLY A 129 8.83 1.93 8.63
N TYR A 130 8.37 3.16 8.88
CA TYR A 130 9.23 4.35 8.93
C TYR A 130 9.31 4.94 10.34
N ASN A 131 10.48 5.49 10.70
CA ASN A 131 10.62 6.33 11.88
C ASN A 131 10.28 7.78 11.53
N ARG A 132 9.58 8.47 12.43
CA ARG A 132 9.28 9.90 12.28
C ARG A 132 10.51 10.73 12.65
N LYS A 133 10.79 11.77 11.87
CA LYS A 133 11.79 12.79 12.20
C LYS A 133 11.48 13.47 13.53
N GLN A 134 12.51 13.70 14.35
CA GLN A 134 12.32 14.32 15.67
C GLN A 134 11.81 15.76 15.57
N GLN A 135 12.31 16.51 14.59
CA GLN A 135 11.92 17.89 14.30
C GLN A 135 11.28 17.95 12.91
N VAL A 136 9.95 17.95 12.90
CA VAL A 136 9.12 18.22 11.72
C VAL A 136 8.69 19.68 11.79
N GLU A 137 8.63 20.37 10.66
CA GLU A 137 8.10 21.73 10.63
C GLU A 137 6.64 21.75 11.09
N ALA A 138 6.25 22.74 11.89
CA ALA A 138 4.91 22.87 12.45
C ALA A 138 3.73 22.63 11.48
N PRO A 139 3.74 23.12 10.21
CA PRO A 139 2.62 22.87 9.30
C PRO A 139 2.46 21.39 8.90
N TYR A 140 3.51 20.57 8.99
CA TYR A 140 3.47 19.16 8.57
C TYR A 140 3.33 18.18 9.74
N GLU A 141 3.36 18.65 10.99
CA GLU A 141 3.40 17.77 12.16
C GLU A 141 2.19 16.83 12.25
N GLU A 142 0.97 17.36 12.12
CA GLU A 142 -0.26 16.57 12.16
C GLU A 142 -0.36 15.61 10.97
N LEU A 143 -0.03 16.10 9.76
CA LEU A 143 -0.07 15.31 8.54
C LEU A 143 0.93 14.15 8.59
N CYS A 144 2.17 14.40 8.99
CA CYS A 144 3.18 13.35 9.14
C CYS A 144 2.73 12.27 10.15
N ASN A 145 2.13 12.67 11.27
CA ASN A 145 1.61 11.72 12.26
C ASN A 145 0.49 10.87 11.65
N ALA A 146 -0.45 11.48 10.94
CA ALA A 146 -1.53 10.76 10.28
C ALA A 146 -1.01 9.78 9.21
N MET A 147 -0.12 10.22 8.33
CA MET A 147 0.44 9.41 7.25
C MET A 147 1.33 8.26 7.72
N LEU A 148 2.00 8.42 8.88
CA LEU A 148 2.85 7.37 9.47
C LEU A 148 2.07 6.43 10.40
N THR A 149 0.83 6.75 10.75
CA THR A 149 0.01 5.89 11.62
C THR A 149 -0.42 4.65 10.83
N PRO A 150 -0.09 3.43 11.29
CA PRO A 150 -0.50 2.23 10.57
C PRO A 150 -2.01 1.98 10.65
N GLU A 151 -2.53 1.24 9.67
CA GLU A 151 -3.97 1.06 9.42
C GLU A 151 -4.81 0.76 10.68
N MET A 152 -4.38 -0.21 11.49
CA MET A 152 -5.13 -0.63 12.66
C MET A 152 -5.21 0.47 13.72
N GLN A 153 -4.09 1.16 13.98
CA GLN A 153 -4.03 2.28 14.90
C GLN A 153 -4.89 3.44 14.39
N TYR A 154 -4.86 3.69 13.09
CA TYR A 154 -5.69 4.72 12.44
C TYR A 154 -7.19 4.41 12.58
N MET A 155 -7.60 3.16 12.32
CA MET A 155 -9.00 2.72 12.52
C MET A 155 -9.43 2.82 13.98
N GLY A 156 -8.55 2.50 14.93
CA GLY A 156 -8.79 2.69 16.35
C GLY A 156 -9.08 4.15 16.71
N ASN A 157 -8.30 5.09 16.15
CA ASN A 157 -8.51 6.54 16.35
C ASN A 157 -9.84 7.02 15.74
N MET A 158 -10.33 6.37 14.68
CA MET A 158 -11.65 6.63 14.09
C MET A 158 -12.82 5.97 14.85
N GLY A 159 -12.56 5.29 15.98
CA GLY A 159 -13.60 4.70 16.83
C GLY A 159 -13.98 3.26 16.49
N VAL A 160 -13.24 2.58 15.62
CA VAL A 160 -13.46 1.15 15.35
C VAL A 160 -13.05 0.32 16.56
N SER A 161 -13.97 -0.52 17.05
CA SER A 161 -13.71 -1.36 18.21
C SER A 161 -12.78 -2.54 17.88
N LEU A 162 -11.52 -2.47 18.32
CA LEU A 162 -10.50 -3.49 18.05
C LEU A 162 -10.47 -4.63 19.08
N TRP A 163 -11.48 -4.76 19.93
CA TRP A 163 -11.47 -5.74 21.03
C TRP A 163 -11.31 -7.19 20.55
N LYS A 164 -11.92 -7.56 19.42
CA LYS A 164 -11.78 -8.90 18.82
C LYS A 164 -10.33 -9.19 18.40
N MET A 165 -9.67 -8.21 17.77
CA MET A 165 -8.27 -8.31 17.36
C MET A 165 -7.35 -8.44 18.58
N ARG A 166 -7.59 -7.63 19.62
CA ARG A 166 -6.81 -7.67 20.87
C ARG A 166 -7.01 -8.97 21.64
N LEU A 167 -8.24 -9.49 21.68
CA LEU A 167 -8.59 -10.76 22.30
C LEU A 167 -7.95 -11.93 21.55
N TRP A 168 -8.00 -11.93 20.22
CA TRP A 168 -7.35 -12.95 19.40
C TRP A 168 -5.82 -12.95 19.59
N ALA A 169 -5.18 -11.77 19.57
CA ALA A 169 -3.75 -11.63 19.82
C ALA A 169 -3.36 -12.09 21.25
N PHE A 170 -4.18 -11.78 22.25
CA PHE A 170 -3.98 -12.23 23.62
C PHE A 170 -4.09 -13.75 23.75
N LEU A 171 -5.13 -14.36 23.18
CA LEU A 171 -5.32 -15.81 23.16
C LEU A 171 -4.18 -16.53 22.42
N HIS A 172 -3.72 -15.96 21.31
CA HIS A 172 -2.60 -16.50 20.55
C HIS A 172 -1.28 -16.46 21.36
N ASN A 173 -0.99 -15.34 22.03
CA ASN A 173 0.21 -15.21 22.87
C ASN A 173 0.20 -16.13 24.09
N LEU A 174 -0.99 -16.49 24.61
CA LEU A 174 -1.11 -17.47 25.70
C LEU A 174 -0.83 -18.91 25.26
N VAL A 175 -1.02 -19.22 23.97
CA VAL A 175 -0.93 -20.59 23.44
C VAL A 175 0.47 -20.91 22.88
N ASN A 176 1.40 -19.95 22.79
CA ASN A 176 2.78 -20.14 22.27
C ASN A 176 2.82 -20.93 20.95
N TRP A 177 1.86 -20.66 20.05
CA TRP A 177 1.91 -21.11 18.66
C TRP A 177 2.80 -20.18 17.83
#